data_AF-A0A7W1IHJ4-F1
#
_entry.id   AF-A0A7W1IHJ4-F1
#
_cell.length_a   1.000
_cell.length_b   1.000
_cell.length_c   1.000
_cell.angle_alpha   90.00
_cell.angle_beta   90.00
_cell.angle_gamma   90.00
#
_symmetry.space_group_name_H-M   'P 1'
#
loop_
_entity.id
_entity.type
_entity.pdbx_description
1 polymer ?
#
loop_
_entity_poly.entity_id
_entity_poly.type
_entity_poly.pdbx_seq_one_letter_code
_entity_poly.pdbx_strand_id
1 'polypeptide(L)'
;MDWKAFRFDPAKPTSLLYSRDSATGRFSLAGAMFTAPKGFSAERLDARAPTSIVRWHRHVNWCIPRRDERQRWTERRDGQRVFGPESPIATRAECDLAGGRFQESVFGWMVHFEFGEHGGWRAQHEHDPGMTGGQMNR
;
A
#
# COMPACT_ATOMS: atom_id res chain seq x y z
N MET A 1 -12.94 -22.66 -16.08
CA MET A 1 -12.18 -21.61 -15.34
C MET A 1 -11.13 -21.06 -16.28
N ASP A 2 -11.11 -19.74 -16.49
CA ASP A 2 -10.19 -19.08 -17.42
C ASP A 2 -8.82 -18.88 -16.75
N TRP A 3 -7.81 -19.64 -17.18
CA TRP A 3 -6.47 -19.69 -16.58
C TRP A 3 -5.70 -18.36 -16.68
N LYS A 4 -6.12 -17.47 -17.60
CA LYS A 4 -5.49 -16.17 -17.84
C LYS A 4 -5.60 -15.19 -16.67
N ALA A 5 -6.61 -15.32 -15.80
CA ALA A 5 -6.76 -14.46 -14.62
C ALA A 5 -5.64 -14.66 -13.56
N PHE A 6 -4.94 -15.80 -13.62
CA PHE A 6 -3.90 -16.17 -12.66
C PHE A 6 -2.48 -15.84 -13.14
N ARG A 7 -2.27 -15.62 -14.43
CA ARG A 7 -0.93 -15.34 -14.97
C ARG A 7 -0.60 -13.87 -14.80
N PHE A 8 0.58 -13.58 -14.27
CA PHE A 8 1.13 -12.23 -14.26
C PHE A 8 1.48 -11.81 -15.70
N ASP A 9 0.98 -10.65 -16.10
CA ASP A 9 1.29 -9.99 -17.36
C ASP A 9 1.86 -8.62 -17.03
N PRO A 10 3.19 -8.40 -17.17
CA PRO A 10 3.80 -7.13 -16.81
C PRO A 10 3.28 -5.95 -17.63
N ALA A 11 2.66 -6.19 -18.80
CA ALA A 11 2.06 -5.15 -19.62
C ALA A 11 0.65 -4.75 -19.17
N LYS A 12 0.09 -5.39 -18.13
CA LYS A 12 -1.27 -5.14 -17.62
C LYS A 12 -1.29 -4.87 -16.12
N PRO A 13 -0.70 -3.76 -15.67
CA PRO A 13 -0.75 -3.37 -14.27
C PRO A 13 -2.17 -3.03 -13.83
N THR A 14 -2.46 -3.19 -12.54
CA THR A 14 -3.73 -2.73 -11.96
C THR A 14 -3.79 -1.21 -11.92
N SER A 15 -2.65 -0.55 -11.69
CA SER A 15 -2.55 0.90 -11.67
C SER A 15 -1.17 1.36 -12.13
N LEU A 16 -1.12 2.53 -12.76
CA LEU A 16 0.13 3.24 -13.05
C LEU A 16 0.39 4.25 -11.93
N LEU A 17 1.65 4.37 -11.54
CA LEU A 17 2.11 5.31 -10.50
C LEU A 17 2.77 6.50 -11.17
N TYR A 18 2.45 7.70 -10.72
CA TYR A 18 3.01 8.94 -11.24
C TYR A 18 3.61 9.76 -10.10
N SER A 19 4.78 10.35 -10.35
CA SER A 19 5.32 11.41 -9.51
C SER A 19 4.92 12.75 -10.10
N ARG A 20 4.55 13.70 -9.22
CA ARG A 20 4.23 15.07 -9.61
C ARG A 20 5.36 15.99 -9.20
N ASP A 21 5.94 16.68 -10.17
CA ASP A 21 6.89 17.74 -9.91
C ASP A 21 6.16 18.94 -9.25
N SER A 22 6.58 19.34 -8.06
CA SER A 22 5.88 20.36 -7.27
C SER A 22 6.03 21.78 -7.84
N ALA A 23 7.13 22.05 -8.55
CA ALA A 23 7.42 23.37 -9.12
C ALA A 23 6.66 23.61 -10.44
N THR A 24 6.62 22.62 -11.31
CA THR A 24 6.04 22.67 -12.66
C THR A 24 4.65 22.05 -12.75
N GLY A 25 4.28 21.20 -11.78
CA GLY A 25 3.02 20.47 -11.76
C GLY A 25 2.96 19.28 -12.75
N ARG A 26 4.05 18.99 -13.47
CA ARG A 26 4.11 17.91 -14.46
C ARG A 26 4.10 16.54 -13.79
N PHE A 27 3.45 15.58 -14.43
CA PHE A 27 3.46 14.18 -14.01
C PHE A 27 4.44 13.37 -14.86
N SER A 28 5.26 12.57 -14.20
CA SER A 28 6.15 11.59 -14.84
C SER A 28 5.76 10.20 -14.37
N LEU A 29 5.74 9.23 -15.30
CA LEU A 29 5.48 7.83 -14.96
C LEU A 29 6.60 7.34 -14.01
N ALA A 30 6.21 6.96 -12.79
CA ALA A 30 7.11 6.57 -11.72
C ALA A 30 7.09 5.06 -11.47
N GLY A 31 6.03 4.36 -11.88
CA GLY A 31 5.95 2.93 -11.64
C GLY A 31 4.64 2.29 -12.07
N ALA A 32 4.46 1.07 -11.60
CA ALA A 32 3.27 0.28 -11.77
C ALA A 32 2.95 -0.50 -10.50
N MET A 33 1.66 -0.68 -10.22
CA MET A 33 1.17 -1.50 -9.12
C MET A 33 0.36 -2.68 -9.66
N PHE A 34 0.61 -3.86 -9.09
CA PHE A 34 -0.20 -5.05 -9.33
C PHE A 34 -0.88 -5.47 -8.04
N THR A 35 -2.10 -5.94 -8.17
CA THR A 35 -2.88 -6.42 -7.03
C THR A 35 -3.21 -7.90 -7.15
N ALA A 36 -3.50 -8.52 -6.00
CA ALA A 36 -4.08 -9.85 -5.90
C ALA A 36 -5.15 -9.92 -4.79
N PRO A 37 -6.14 -10.83 -4.87
CA PRO A 37 -7.19 -10.95 -3.87
C PRO A 37 -6.67 -11.22 -2.46
N LYS A 38 -7.31 -10.62 -1.44
CA LYS A 38 -6.91 -10.70 -0.02
C LYS A 38 -6.70 -12.13 0.53
N GLY A 39 -7.41 -13.11 -0.03
CA GLY A 39 -7.38 -14.52 0.40
C GLY A 39 -6.36 -15.40 -0.34
N PHE A 40 -5.44 -14.83 -1.12
CA PHE A 40 -4.37 -15.61 -1.74
C PHE A 40 -3.36 -16.09 -0.68
N SER A 41 -2.97 -17.37 -0.77
CA SER A 41 -1.87 -17.95 0.00
C SER A 41 -0.52 -17.47 -0.53
N ALA A 42 0.55 -17.72 0.24
CA ALA A 42 1.90 -17.44 -0.20
C ALA A 42 2.24 -18.15 -1.52
N GLU A 43 1.88 -19.42 -1.70
CA GLU A 43 2.18 -20.14 -2.96
C GLU A 43 1.41 -19.54 -4.14
N ARG A 44 0.18 -19.07 -3.94
CA ARG A 44 -0.60 -18.43 -5.01
C ARG A 44 -0.05 -17.06 -5.39
N LEU A 45 0.53 -16.34 -4.44
CA LEU A 45 1.24 -15.08 -4.71
C LEU A 45 2.54 -15.34 -5.47
N ASP A 46 3.30 -16.34 -5.04
CA ASP A 46 4.56 -16.76 -5.68
C ASP A 46 4.34 -17.25 -7.12
N ALA A 47 3.31 -18.06 -7.34
CA ALA A 47 2.91 -18.53 -8.67
C ALA A 47 2.43 -17.39 -9.59
N ARG A 48 1.95 -16.28 -9.02
CA ARG A 48 1.58 -15.07 -9.77
C ARG A 48 2.83 -14.29 -10.12
N ALA A 49 3.55 -13.78 -9.12
CA ALA A 49 4.83 -13.11 -9.30
C ALA A 49 5.81 -13.64 -8.23
N PRO A 50 6.93 -14.27 -8.64
CA PRO A 50 7.84 -14.94 -7.71
C PRO A 50 8.32 -14.03 -6.58
N THR A 51 8.14 -14.47 -5.35
CA THR A 51 8.52 -13.73 -4.13
C THR A 51 10.03 -13.58 -3.95
N SER A 52 10.81 -14.34 -4.74
CA SER A 52 12.26 -14.13 -4.90
C SER A 52 12.61 -12.83 -5.63
N ILE A 53 11.66 -12.25 -6.39
CA ILE A 53 11.85 -11.01 -7.16
C ILE A 53 11.00 -9.87 -6.59
N VAL A 54 9.81 -10.18 -6.06
CA VAL A 54 8.87 -9.19 -5.56
C VAL A 54 8.51 -9.34 -4.10
N ARG A 55 8.15 -8.24 -3.46
CA ARG A 55 7.58 -8.21 -2.10
C ARG A 55 6.11 -7.85 -2.16
N TRP A 56 5.25 -8.86 -2.07
CA TRP A 56 3.83 -8.67 -1.85
C TRP A 56 3.60 -8.14 -0.43
N HIS A 57 2.79 -7.10 -0.28
CA HIS A 57 2.41 -6.54 1.02
C HIS A 57 0.90 -6.30 1.10
N ARG A 58 0.41 -6.06 2.32
CA ARG A 58 -0.99 -5.68 2.61
C ARG A 58 -1.00 -4.47 3.53
N HIS A 59 -1.93 -3.57 3.28
CA HIS A 59 -2.31 -2.55 4.24
C HIS A 59 -3.25 -3.16 5.27
N VAL A 60 -2.73 -3.31 6.49
CA VAL A 60 -3.40 -3.93 7.62
C VAL A 60 -3.47 -2.97 8.79
N ASN A 61 -4.42 -3.21 9.68
CA ASN A 61 -4.55 -2.52 10.96
C ASN A 61 -4.66 -0.99 10.84
N TRP A 62 -5.44 -0.50 9.88
CA TRP A 62 -5.64 0.94 9.72
C TRP A 62 -6.75 1.45 10.62
N CYS A 63 -6.51 2.62 11.21
CA CYS A 63 -7.59 3.46 11.72
C CYS A 63 -7.99 4.50 10.68
N ILE A 64 -9.26 4.54 10.29
CA ILE A 64 -9.79 5.51 9.31
C ILE A 64 -10.98 6.29 9.88
N PRO A 65 -11.32 7.47 9.35
CA PRO A 65 -12.47 8.23 9.81
C PRO A 65 -13.78 7.47 9.57
N ARG A 66 -14.84 7.88 10.28
CA ARG A 66 -16.19 7.39 9.96
C ARG A 66 -16.59 7.86 8.55
N ARG A 67 -17.52 7.14 7.93
CA ARG A 67 -17.83 7.30 6.49
C ARG A 67 -18.28 8.72 6.12
N ASP A 68 -18.93 9.39 7.05
CA ASP A 68 -19.47 10.74 6.97
C ASP A 68 -18.49 11.84 7.40
N GLU A 69 -17.33 11.48 7.96
CA GLU A 69 -16.36 12.42 8.53
C GLU A 69 -15.14 12.63 7.61
N ARG A 70 -15.37 12.90 6.32
CA ARG A 70 -14.28 13.03 5.33
C ARG A 70 -13.26 14.13 5.67
N GLN A 71 -13.68 15.18 6.37
CA GLN A 71 -12.81 16.26 6.83
C GLN A 71 -11.72 15.78 7.80
N ARG A 72 -11.93 14.67 8.51
CA ARG A 72 -10.98 14.14 9.49
C ARG A 72 -9.81 13.38 8.86
N TRP A 73 -9.83 13.14 7.54
CA TRP A 73 -8.70 12.50 6.86
C TRP A 73 -7.39 13.28 7.03
N THR A 74 -7.45 14.61 7.17
CA THR A 74 -6.27 15.47 7.37
C THR A 74 -6.03 15.81 8.84
N GLU A 75 -6.79 15.22 9.77
CA GLU A 75 -6.65 15.47 11.21
C GLU A 75 -5.26 15.06 11.69
N ARG A 76 -4.64 15.94 12.48
CA ARG A 76 -3.34 15.72 13.09
C ARG A 76 -3.41 15.93 14.60
N ARG A 77 -2.66 15.11 15.33
CA ARG A 77 -2.46 15.21 16.77
C ARG A 77 -0.98 15.01 17.06
N ASP A 78 -0.38 15.93 17.81
CA ASP A 78 1.05 15.91 18.16
C ASP A 78 1.97 15.75 16.94
N GLY A 79 1.61 16.43 15.84
CA GLY A 79 2.34 16.39 14.57
C GLY A 79 2.09 15.15 13.71
N GLN A 80 1.46 14.10 14.24
CA GLN A 80 1.16 12.86 13.52
C GLN A 80 -0.25 12.86 12.92
N ARG A 81 -0.48 12.11 11.84
CA ARG A 81 -1.83 11.87 11.31
C ARG A 81 -2.62 11.01 12.29
N VAL A 82 -3.87 11.38 12.57
CA VAL A 82 -4.74 10.55 13.42
C VAL A 82 -5.29 9.36 12.65
N PHE A 83 -5.62 9.53 11.37
CA PHE A 83 -6.21 8.50 10.52
C PHE A 83 -5.43 8.28 9.23
N GLY A 84 -5.56 7.06 8.68
CA GLY A 84 -5.01 6.66 7.39
C GLY A 84 -3.65 5.97 7.48
N PRO A 85 -2.96 5.81 6.34
CA PRO A 85 -1.72 5.02 6.23
C PRO A 85 -0.58 5.52 7.12
N GLU A 86 -0.54 6.81 7.39
CA GLU A 86 0.51 7.47 8.19
C GLU A 86 0.15 7.53 9.68
N SER A 87 -1.01 7.00 10.08
CA SER A 87 -1.40 6.99 11.47
C SER A 87 -0.60 5.94 12.25
N PRO A 88 -0.10 6.27 13.46
CA PRO A 88 0.50 5.27 14.35
C PRO A 88 -0.55 4.33 14.99
N ILE A 89 -1.85 4.63 14.86
CA ILE A 89 -2.92 3.85 15.48
C ILE A 89 -3.12 2.54 14.73
N ALA A 90 -2.62 1.45 15.33
CA ALA A 90 -2.60 0.11 14.73
C ALA A 90 -3.43 -0.93 15.50
N THR A 91 -4.16 -0.53 16.54
CA THR A 91 -5.06 -1.44 17.27
C THR A 91 -6.52 -1.01 17.19
N ARG A 92 -7.43 -1.97 17.35
CA ARG A 92 -8.87 -1.73 17.38
C ARG A 92 -9.26 -0.80 18.54
N ALA A 93 -8.77 -1.08 19.74
CA ALA A 93 -9.11 -0.30 20.94
C ALA A 93 -8.67 1.16 20.82
N GLU A 94 -7.45 1.42 20.35
CA GLU A 94 -6.97 2.80 20.12
C GLU A 94 -7.76 3.50 19.01
N CYS A 95 -8.13 2.78 17.95
CA CYS A 95 -8.94 3.35 16.88
C CYS A 95 -10.35 3.71 17.34
N ASP A 96 -10.96 2.87 18.18
CA ASP A 96 -12.27 3.13 18.77
C ASP A 96 -12.20 4.35 19.72
N LEU A 97 -11.12 4.48 20.51
CA LEU A 97 -10.86 5.65 21.36
C LEU A 97 -10.64 6.94 20.54
N ALA A 98 -10.04 6.85 19.36
CA ALA A 98 -9.92 7.97 18.42
C ALA A 98 -11.25 8.30 17.70
N GLY A 99 -12.30 7.51 17.95
CA GLY A 99 -13.61 7.64 17.31
C GLY A 99 -13.61 7.20 15.84
N GLY A 100 -12.62 6.41 15.42
CA GLY A 100 -12.47 5.94 14.06
C GLY A 100 -13.23 4.65 13.76
N ARG A 101 -12.87 4.05 12.62
CA ARG A 101 -13.30 2.71 12.20
C ARG A 101 -12.06 1.86 11.93
N PHE A 102 -11.83 0.85 12.75
CA PHE A 102 -10.71 -0.05 12.56
C PHE A 102 -10.90 -0.94 11.33
N GLN A 103 -9.85 -1.09 10.53
CA GLN A 103 -9.81 -1.94 9.34
C GLN A 103 -8.61 -2.89 9.44
N GLU A 104 -8.88 -4.15 9.73
CA GLU A 104 -7.86 -5.23 9.75
C GLU A 104 -7.16 -5.36 8.40
N SER A 105 -7.89 -5.15 7.31
CA SER A 105 -7.33 -5.10 5.97
C SER A 105 -8.21 -4.23 5.07
N VAL A 106 -7.60 -3.23 4.43
CA VAL A 106 -8.32 -2.25 3.59
C VAL A 106 -8.37 -2.66 2.12
N PHE A 107 -7.38 -3.45 1.67
CA PHE A 107 -7.20 -3.86 0.27
C PHE A 107 -6.86 -5.35 0.14
N GLY A 108 -6.58 -5.79 -1.09
CA GLY A 108 -5.90 -7.05 -1.36
C GLY A 108 -4.39 -6.97 -1.14
N TRP A 109 -3.67 -7.96 -1.66
CA TRP A 109 -2.22 -7.92 -1.75
C TRP A 109 -1.80 -6.96 -2.86
N MET A 110 -0.67 -6.28 -2.65
CA MET A 110 -0.11 -5.31 -3.58
C MET A 110 1.39 -5.55 -3.76
N VAL A 111 1.87 -5.30 -4.96
CA VAL A 111 3.30 -5.14 -5.25
C VAL A 111 3.45 -3.85 -6.06
N HIS A 112 4.41 -3.04 -5.65
CA HIS A 112 4.78 -1.82 -6.33
C HIS A 112 6.08 -2.09 -7.08
N PHE A 113 6.13 -1.69 -8.34
CA PHE A 113 7.35 -1.64 -9.14
C PHE A 113 7.63 -0.19 -9.45
N GLU A 114 8.73 0.31 -8.93
CA GLU A 114 9.20 1.67 -9.18
C GLU A 114 10.26 1.63 -10.28
N PHE A 115 10.16 2.59 -11.20
CA PHE A 115 11.22 2.90 -12.14
C PHE A 115 12.22 3.78 -11.42
N GLY A 116 13.39 3.25 -11.04
CA GLY A 116 14.45 4.05 -10.47
C GLY A 116 14.96 5.09 -11.46
N GLU A 117 15.58 6.16 -10.94
CA GLU A 117 16.37 7.05 -11.79
C GLU A 117 17.46 6.20 -12.47
N HIS A 118 17.51 6.25 -13.81
CA HIS A 118 18.31 5.38 -14.70
C HIS A 118 17.72 4.00 -15.07
N GLY A 119 16.44 3.73 -14.82
CA GLY A 119 15.77 2.52 -15.34
C GLY A 119 16.09 1.22 -14.59
N GLY A 120 16.63 1.32 -13.37
CA GLY A 120 16.74 0.19 -12.44
C GLY A 120 15.40 -0.07 -11.74
N TRP A 121 14.93 -1.32 -11.74
CA TRP A 121 13.68 -1.69 -11.07
C TRP A 121 13.88 -1.82 -9.56
N ARG A 122 13.04 -1.17 -8.75
CA ARG A 122 12.94 -1.43 -7.31
C ARG A 122 11.50 -1.81 -6.95
N ALA A 123 11.35 -2.97 -6.30
CA ALA A 123 10.09 -3.35 -5.66
C ALA A 123 10.15 -2.90 -4.19
N GLN A 124 10.09 -1.59 -3.96
CA GLN A 124 10.05 -1.00 -2.62
C GLN A 124 8.68 -0.34 -2.39
N HIS A 125 8.28 -0.28 -1.12
CA HIS A 125 7.19 0.55 -0.65
C HIS A 125 7.79 1.36 0.49
N GLU A 126 8.34 2.51 0.15
CA GLU A 126 8.86 3.46 1.13
C GLU A 126 7.75 4.45 1.46
N HIS A 127 7.30 4.45 2.72
CA HIS A 127 6.73 5.66 3.29
C HIS A 127 7.92 6.56 3.66
N ASP A 128 7.90 7.80 3.18
CA ASP A 128 8.79 8.92 3.57
C ASP A 128 9.20 8.81 5.07
N PRO A 129 10.46 9.08 5.45
CA PRO A 129 11.29 8.30 6.39
C PRO A 129 10.96 8.42 7.88
N GLY A 130 9.70 8.70 8.23
CA GLY A 130 9.24 8.85 9.61
C GLY A 130 8.88 7.58 10.36
N MET A 131 8.85 6.39 9.73
CA MET A 131 8.36 5.17 10.39
C MET A 131 9.13 3.92 9.94
N THR A 132 10.00 3.42 10.82
CA THR A 132 10.60 2.09 10.72
C THR A 132 9.52 1.02 10.82
N GLY A 133 9.24 0.35 9.71
CA GLY A 133 8.36 -0.81 9.67
C GLY A 133 8.86 -1.88 10.64
N GLY A 134 7.98 -2.27 11.58
CA GLY A 134 8.25 -3.34 12.53
C GLY A 134 8.72 -4.60 11.81
N GLN A 135 9.91 -5.06 12.19
CA GLN A 135 10.49 -6.32 11.74
C GLN A 135 9.54 -7.47 12.06
N MET A 136 9.24 -8.29 11.06
CA MET A 136 8.64 -9.60 11.27
C MET A 136 9.66 -10.47 12.01
N ASN A 137 9.36 -10.82 13.26
CA ASN A 137 10.05 -11.89 13.95
C ASN A 137 9.86 -13.19 13.17
N ARG A 138 10.98 -13.88 12.93
CA ARG A 138 11.02 -15.26 12.44
C ARG A 138 10.46 -16.21 13.48
#